data_AF-A0A117KYB5-F1
#
_entry.id   AF-A0A117KYB5-F1
#
_cell.length_a   1.000
_cell.length_b   1.000
_cell.length_c   1.000
_cell.angle_alpha   90.00
_cell.angle_beta   90.00
_cell.angle_gamma   90.00
#
_symmetry.space_group_name_H-M   'P 1'
#
loop_
_entity.id
_entity.type
_entity.pdbx_description
1 polymer ?
#
loop_
_entity_poly.entity_id
_entity_poly.type
_entity_poly.pdbx_seq_one_letter_code
_entity_poly.pdbx_strand_id
1 'polypeptide(L)'
;MQVSAVGSATGYEAGITWEKTLNKTDFLRLIAVQLQYQNPLEPMKDTEFITQLAQFTVLEQLYEMVEQQRYASFIQAQGLIGKEVTAVVGKETVTGTVEAVRLQGSDIILRVGGREVPWTGLREIRQPLDSGTS
;
A
#
# COMPACT_ATOMS: atom_id res chain seq x y z
N MET A 1 28.08 4.12 -44.78
CA MET A 1 26.85 4.90 -45.03
C MET A 1 25.74 4.19 -44.26
N GLN A 2 25.36 4.60 -43.04
CA GLN A 2 24.56 5.79 -42.68
C GLN A 2 23.29 5.93 -43.53
N VAL A 3 22.15 5.62 -42.92
CA VAL A 3 21.02 6.56 -42.79
C VAL A 3 20.23 6.22 -41.51
N SER A 4 20.13 7.23 -40.63
CA SER A 4 19.23 7.29 -39.47
C SER A 4 18.06 8.23 -39.78
N ALA A 5 16.86 7.89 -39.33
CA ALA A 5 15.70 8.76 -39.04
C ALA A 5 14.65 7.85 -38.34
N VAL A 6 14.36 7.93 -37.04
CA VAL A 6 13.60 8.91 -36.25
C VAL A 6 12.10 9.00 -36.59
N GLY A 7 11.24 8.89 -35.56
CA GLY A 7 9.82 9.26 -35.56
C GLY A 7 8.84 8.07 -35.52
N SER A 8 8.35 7.64 -34.35
CA SER A 8 7.19 8.19 -33.61
C SER A 8 5.82 7.81 -34.21
N ALA A 9 5.14 6.82 -33.63
CA ALA A 9 3.68 6.79 -33.42
C ALA A 9 3.22 5.43 -32.85
N THR A 10 3.21 5.28 -31.54
CA THR A 10 2.18 4.51 -30.81
C THR A 10 2.06 5.25 -29.47
N GLY A 11 0.97 5.97 -29.26
CA GLY A 11 -0.21 5.34 -28.68
C GLY A 11 -0.26 5.79 -27.22
N TYR A 12 -0.88 6.95 -27.04
CA TYR A 12 -1.21 7.62 -25.80
C TYR A 12 -1.90 6.64 -24.83
N GLU A 13 -1.24 6.31 -23.74
CA GLU A 13 -1.89 5.99 -22.47
C GLU A 13 -1.25 6.85 -21.39
N ALA A 14 -1.60 8.13 -21.43
CA ALA A 14 -1.64 8.92 -20.20
C ALA A 14 -2.72 8.29 -19.32
N GLY A 15 -2.37 7.24 -18.58
CA GLY A 15 -3.14 6.79 -17.45
C GLY A 15 -3.15 7.91 -16.43
N ILE A 16 -4.18 8.76 -16.47
CA ILE A 16 -4.47 9.71 -15.40
C ILE A 16 -4.88 8.89 -14.18
N THR A 17 -3.88 8.45 -13.44
CA THR A 17 -3.97 8.27 -11.99
C THR A 17 -3.56 9.64 -11.44
N TRP A 18 -4.39 10.46 -10.80
CA TRP A 18 -5.27 10.19 -9.68
C TRP A 18 -6.25 11.37 -9.52
N GLU A 19 -7.52 11.18 -9.87
CA GLU A 19 -8.59 12.17 -9.60
C GLU A 19 -9.53 11.72 -8.47
N LYS A 20 -9.20 10.63 -7.76
CA LYS A 20 -10.12 10.04 -6.77
C LYS A 20 -9.95 10.58 -5.35
N THR A 21 -8.78 11.12 -5.02
CA THR A 21 -8.47 11.56 -3.64
C THR A 21 -8.87 13.03 -3.37
N LEU A 22 -9.14 13.83 -4.41
CA LEU A 22 -9.52 15.24 -4.27
C LEU A 22 -11.05 15.49 -4.17
N ASN A 23 -11.90 14.52 -4.53
CA ASN A 23 -13.35 14.73 -4.59
C ASN A 23 -14.05 14.66 -3.20
N LYS A 24 -13.48 13.95 -2.22
CA LYS A 24 -14.07 13.80 -0.87
C LYS A 24 -13.97 15.07 -0.01
N THR A 25 -12.83 15.78 -0.06
CA THR A 25 -12.66 17.07 0.64
C THR A 25 -13.58 18.15 0.05
N ASP A 26 -13.75 18.15 -1.27
CA ASP A 26 -14.65 19.07 -1.94
C ASP A 26 -16.13 18.75 -1.66
N PHE A 27 -16.49 17.49 -1.46
CA PHE A 27 -17.82 17.09 -0.99
C PHE A 27 -18.07 17.47 0.48
N LEU A 28 -17.11 17.21 1.38
CA LEU A 28 -17.21 17.65 2.79
C LEU A 28 -17.26 19.19 2.90
N ARG A 29 -16.56 19.90 2.01
CA ARG A 29 -16.61 21.36 1.90
C ARG A 29 -17.94 21.85 1.36
N LEU A 30 -18.53 21.16 0.39
CA LEU A 30 -19.87 21.45 -0.12
C LEU A 30 -20.92 21.25 0.97
N ILE A 31 -20.80 20.20 1.78
CA ILE A 31 -21.67 19.95 2.93
C ILE A 31 -21.47 21.01 4.02
N ALA A 32 -20.23 21.41 4.33
CA ALA A 32 -19.94 22.48 5.28
C ALA A 32 -20.52 23.84 4.84
N VAL A 33 -20.49 24.12 3.53
CA VAL A 33 -21.09 25.32 2.93
C VAL A 33 -22.61 25.30 3.04
N GLN A 34 -23.27 24.15 2.84
CA GLN A 34 -24.71 24.03 3.08
C GLN A 34 -25.05 24.24 4.55
N LEU A 35 -24.25 23.72 5.48
CA LEU A 35 -24.39 23.96 6.93
C LEU A 35 -24.29 25.44 7.32
N GLN A 36 -23.46 26.22 6.61
CA GLN A 36 -23.30 27.66 6.82
C GLN A 36 -24.47 28.50 6.27
N TYR A 37 -25.28 27.92 5.37
CA TYR A 37 -26.40 28.58 4.70
C TYR A 37 -27.79 28.02 5.07
N GLN A 38 -27.90 27.04 5.98
CA GLN A 38 -29.20 26.53 6.44
C GLN A 38 -29.91 27.54 7.34
N ASN A 39 -31.18 27.79 7.04
CA ASN A 39 -32.09 28.60 7.85
C ASN A 39 -32.29 27.90 9.22
N PRO A 40 -32.11 28.57 10.37
CA PRO A 40 -31.97 27.96 11.72
C PRO A 40 -33.16 27.14 12.25
N LEU A 41 -34.23 26.93 11.48
CA LEU A 41 -35.49 26.35 11.98
C LEU A 41 -35.63 24.84 11.77
N GLU A 42 -34.78 24.15 11.00
CA GLU A 42 -34.81 22.67 10.87
C GLU A 42 -33.42 21.97 10.78
N PRO A 43 -32.48 22.20 11.72
CA PRO A 43 -31.10 21.68 11.63
C PRO A 43 -30.90 20.18 11.94
N MET A 44 -31.91 19.48 12.45
CA MET A 44 -31.68 18.19 13.13
C MET A 44 -31.56 16.97 12.21
N LYS A 45 -32.30 16.92 11.09
CA LYS A 45 -32.34 15.73 10.22
C LYS A 45 -31.10 15.62 9.32
N ASP A 46 -30.61 16.75 8.82
CA ASP A 46 -29.48 16.79 7.90
C ASP A 46 -28.15 16.55 8.62
N THR A 47 -28.04 17.01 9.87
CA THR A 47 -26.83 16.80 10.70
C THR A 47 -26.61 15.32 11.01
N GLU A 48 -27.66 14.55 11.26
CA GLU A 48 -27.54 13.12 11.58
C GLU A 48 -27.09 12.30 10.36
N PHE A 49 -27.64 12.58 9.17
CA PHE A 49 -27.23 11.93 7.93
C PHE A 49 -25.77 12.27 7.54
N ILE A 50 -25.39 13.54 7.66
CA ILE A 50 -24.01 13.99 7.42
C ILE A 50 -23.03 13.30 8.38
N THR A 51 -23.42 13.16 9.65
CA THR A 51 -22.59 12.51 10.66
C THR A 51 -22.36 11.04 10.34
N GLN A 52 -23.39 10.31 9.92
CA GLN A 52 -23.26 8.90 9.52
C GLN A 52 -22.42 8.74 8.24
N LEU A 53 -22.57 9.63 7.27
CA LEU A 53 -21.77 9.61 6.05
C LEU A 53 -20.31 9.97 6.29
N ALA A 54 -20.03 10.93 7.16
CA ALA A 54 -18.68 11.28 7.59
C ALA A 54 -17.99 10.09 8.28
N GLN A 55 -18.72 9.38 9.17
CA GLN A 55 -18.20 8.16 9.80
C GLN A 55 -17.83 7.09 8.77
N PHE A 56 -18.71 6.83 7.80
CA PHE A 56 -18.43 5.87 6.74
C PHE A 56 -17.23 6.28 5.87
N THR A 57 -17.12 7.57 5.54
CA THR A 57 -16.00 8.12 4.75
C THR A 57 -14.66 7.96 5.47
N VAL A 58 -14.63 8.20 6.79
CA VAL A 58 -13.43 7.98 7.61
C VAL A 58 -13.06 6.50 7.63
N LEU A 59 -14.02 5.60 7.79
CA LEU A 59 -13.76 4.15 7.76
C LEU A 59 -13.19 3.68 6.42
N GLU A 60 -13.74 4.16 5.30
CA GLU A 60 -13.18 3.87 3.97
C GLU A 60 -11.75 4.39 3.83
N GLN A 61 -11.47 5.62 4.30
CA GLN A 61 -10.13 6.18 4.23
C GLN A 61 -9.14 5.40 5.09
N LEU A 62 -9.56 4.94 6.27
CA LEU A 62 -8.74 4.07 7.11
C LEU A 62 -8.46 2.74 6.40
N TYR A 63 -9.44 2.16 5.73
CA TYR A 63 -9.27 0.95 4.93
C TYR A 63 -8.26 1.16 3.79
N GLU A 64 -8.39 2.25 3.02
CA GLU A 64 -7.45 2.60 1.95
C GLU A 64 -6.02 2.81 2.50
N MET A 65 -5.88 3.45 3.65
CA MET A 65 -4.58 3.68 4.28
C MET A 65 -3.93 2.37 4.75
N VAL A 66 -4.70 1.46 5.34
CA VAL A 66 -4.23 0.12 5.72
C VAL A 66 -3.76 -0.66 4.48
N GLU A 67 -4.50 -0.58 3.37
CA GLU A 67 -4.12 -1.23 2.12
C GLU A 67 -2.85 -0.65 1.51
N GLN A 68 -2.69 0.68 1.52
CA GLN A 68 -1.46 1.34 1.06
C GLN A 68 -0.26 0.96 1.93
N GLN A 69 -0.43 0.92 3.25
CA GLN A 69 0.60 0.49 4.18
C GLN A 69 1.00 -0.96 3.92
N ARG A 70 0.02 -1.85 3.68
CA ARG A 70 0.26 -3.26 3.34
C ARG A 70 1.07 -3.39 2.05
N TYR A 71 0.72 -2.64 1.02
CA TYR A 71 1.46 -2.62 -0.24
C TYR A 71 2.90 -2.12 -0.03
N ALA A 72 3.10 -1.05 0.74
CA ALA A 72 4.42 -0.54 1.07
C ALA A 72 5.27 -1.59 1.82
N SER A 73 4.70 -2.29 2.80
CA SER A 73 5.37 -3.40 3.49
C SER A 73 5.71 -4.55 2.54
N PHE A 74 4.85 -4.86 1.56
CA PHE A 74 5.15 -5.88 0.55
C PHE A 74 6.32 -5.47 -0.36
N ILE A 75 6.42 -4.20 -0.76
CA ILE A 75 7.58 -3.68 -1.50
C ILE A 75 8.86 -3.79 -0.66
N GLN A 76 8.83 -3.39 0.61
CA GLN A 76 9.96 -3.56 1.53
C GLN A 76 10.36 -5.04 1.63
N ALA A 77 9.37 -5.92 1.62
CA ALA A 77 9.61 -7.34 1.70
C ALA A 77 10.28 -7.94 0.47
N GLN A 78 9.90 -7.51 -0.73
CA GLN A 78 10.59 -7.88 -1.96
C GLN A 78 12.07 -7.52 -1.92
N GLY A 79 12.44 -6.42 -1.25
CA GLY A 79 13.83 -6.03 -1.03
C GLY A 79 14.64 -7.01 -0.17
N LEU A 80 13.99 -7.98 0.51
CA LEU A 80 14.69 -9.03 1.24
C LEU A 80 15.05 -10.24 0.40
N ILE A 81 14.48 -10.39 -0.80
CA ILE A 81 14.81 -11.51 -1.69
C ILE A 81 16.32 -11.51 -1.95
N GLY A 82 16.96 -12.66 -1.77
CA GLY A 82 18.41 -12.82 -1.85
C GLY A 82 19.19 -12.45 -0.59
N LYS A 83 18.55 -11.85 0.43
CA LYS A 83 19.18 -11.61 1.74
C LYS A 83 19.04 -12.82 2.64
N GLU A 84 19.99 -12.99 3.55
CA GLU A 84 19.90 -14.00 4.60
C GLU A 84 19.11 -13.44 5.78
N VAL A 85 18.09 -14.15 6.23
CA VAL A 85 17.24 -13.72 7.34
C VAL A 85 17.16 -14.81 8.40
N THR A 86 17.04 -14.37 9.65
CA THR A 86 16.70 -15.22 10.78
C THR A 86 15.33 -14.83 11.28
N ALA A 87 14.44 -15.81 11.42
CA ALA A 87 13.05 -15.59 11.79
C ALA A 87 12.54 -16.69 12.71
N VAL A 88 11.50 -16.38 13.48
CA VAL A 88 10.91 -17.32 14.46
C VAL A 88 9.53 -17.73 14.00
N VAL A 89 9.30 -19.03 13.86
CA VAL A 89 8.00 -19.63 13.58
C VAL A 89 7.60 -20.50 14.77
N GLY A 90 6.65 -20.00 15.57
CA GLY A 90 6.28 -20.67 16.82
C GLY A 90 7.44 -20.70 17.82
N LYS A 91 8.06 -21.87 18.01
CA LYS A 91 9.24 -22.07 18.88
C LYS A 91 10.53 -22.36 18.10
N GLU A 92 10.45 -22.47 16.77
CA GLU A 92 11.59 -22.78 15.93
C GLU A 92 12.19 -21.50 15.34
N THR A 93 13.53 -21.43 15.33
CA THR A 93 14.27 -20.41 14.60
C THR A 93 14.65 -20.97 13.24
N VAL A 94 14.26 -20.26 12.18
CA VAL A 94 14.60 -20.58 10.80
C VAL A 94 15.57 -19.51 10.30
N THR A 95 16.74 -19.94 9.85
CA THR A 95 17.74 -19.08 9.21
C THR A 95 17.98 -19.56 7.79
N GLY A 96 18.01 -18.64 6.84
CA GLY A 96 18.32 -18.94 5.45
C GLY A 96 18.11 -17.74 4.53
N THR A 97 18.35 -17.95 3.24
CA THR A 97 18.13 -16.94 2.21
C THR A 97 16.65 -16.83 1.86
N VAL A 98 16.15 -15.61 1.74
CA VAL A 98 14.79 -15.36 1.23
C VAL A 98 14.76 -15.63 -0.27
N GLU A 99 13.96 -16.59 -0.68
CA GLU A 99 13.81 -16.98 -2.08
C GLU A 99 12.62 -16.28 -2.75
N ALA A 100 11.56 -16.02 -1.99
CA ALA A 100 10.32 -15.46 -2.50
C ALA A 100 9.55 -14.73 -1.41
N VAL A 101 8.72 -13.79 -1.84
CA VAL A 101 7.75 -13.07 -1.01
C VAL A 101 6.39 -13.23 -1.64
N ARG A 102 5.40 -13.61 -0.84
CA ARG A 102 4.02 -13.78 -1.28
C ARG A 102 3.09 -13.05 -0.34
N LEU A 103 1.99 -12.59 -0.90
CA LEU A 103 0.89 -12.00 -0.15
C LEU A 103 -0.20 -13.06 -0.06
N GLN A 104 -0.49 -13.53 1.15
CA GLN A 104 -1.54 -14.50 1.42
C GLN A 104 -2.63 -13.81 2.24
N GLY A 105 -3.68 -13.34 1.57
CA GLY A 105 -4.68 -12.49 2.21
C GLY A 105 -4.07 -11.18 2.71
N SER A 106 -4.11 -10.96 4.02
CA SER A 106 -3.49 -9.80 4.68
C SER A 106 -2.02 -10.03 5.06
N ASP A 107 -1.55 -11.28 5.09
CA ASP A 107 -0.24 -11.61 5.63
C ASP A 107 0.83 -11.66 4.54
N ILE A 108 1.98 -11.06 4.84
CA ILE A 108 3.17 -11.16 4.01
C ILE A 108 3.97 -12.38 4.47
N ILE A 109 4.14 -13.34 3.56
CA ILE A 109 4.84 -14.60 3.80
C ILE A 109 6.15 -14.61 3.00
N LEU A 110 7.25 -14.91 3.68
CA LEU A 110 8.58 -15.10 3.12
C LEU A 110 8.81 -16.60 2.94
N ARG A 111 9.43 -17.00 1.82
CA ARG A 111 9.98 -18.35 1.67
C ARG A 111 11.47 -18.30 1.98
N VAL A 112 11.89 -18.95 3.06
CA VAL A 112 13.26 -18.96 3.58
C VAL A 112 13.76 -20.39 3.64
N GLY A 113 14.75 -20.75 2.82
CA GLY A 113 15.30 -22.12 2.77
C GLY A 113 14.22 -23.19 2.58
N GLY A 114 13.27 -22.94 1.67
CA GLY A 114 12.12 -23.82 1.42
C GLY A 114 11.00 -23.81 2.49
N ARG A 115 11.13 -23.09 3.61
CA ARG A 115 10.09 -22.95 4.64
C ARG A 115 9.34 -21.63 4.48
N GLU A 116 8.03 -21.65 4.76
CA GLU A 116 7.22 -20.42 4.80
C GLU A 116 7.29 -19.79 6.19
N VAL A 117 7.60 -18.50 6.23
CA VAL A 117 7.81 -17.74 7.46
C VAL A 117 7.07 -16.40 7.36
N PRO A 118 6.24 -16.02 8.33
CA PRO A 118 5.60 -14.72 8.31
C PRO A 118 6.63 -13.60 8.44
N TRP A 119 6.43 -12.52 7.69
CA TRP A 119 7.26 -11.30 7.73
C TRP A 119 7.42 -10.76 9.15
N THR A 120 6.35 -10.81 9.95
CA THR A 120 6.33 -10.35 11.34
C THR A 120 7.21 -11.17 12.28
N GLY A 121 7.62 -12.38 11.87
CA GLY A 121 8.52 -13.26 12.62
C GLY A 121 10.01 -12.97 12.41
N LEU A 122 10.37 -12.06 11.49
CA LEU A 122 11.76 -11.69 11.23
C LEU A 122 12.43 -11.09 12.48
N ARG A 123 13.63 -11.55 12.80
CA ARG A 123 14.45 -11.06 13.91
C ARG A 123 15.73 -10.39 13.44
N GLU A 124 16.30 -10.88 12.35
CA GLU A 124 17.56 -10.36 11.82
C GLU A 124 17.59 -10.47 10.30
N ILE A 125 18.18 -9.46 9.65
CA ILE A 125 18.43 -9.43 8.20
C ILE A 125 19.93 -9.17 8.01
N ARG A 126 20.62 -10.10 7.35
CA ARG A 126 22.02 -9.97 6.98
C ARG A 126 22.13 -9.88 5.46
N GLN A 127 22.99 -8.98 4.99
CA GLN A 127 23.40 -9.04 3.59
C GLN A 127 24.35 -10.22 3.43
N PRO A 128 24.18 -11.07 2.41
CA PRO A 128 25.21 -12.05 2.08
C PRO A 128 26.50 -11.27 1.86
N LEU A 129 27.57 -11.70 2.54
CA LEU A 129 28.90 -11.15 2.31
C LEU A 129 29.19 -11.36 0.83
N ASP A 130 29.36 -10.25 0.11
CA ASP A 130 29.83 -10.26 -1.27
C ASP A 130 31.13 -11.08 -1.27
N SER A 131 31.07 -12.29 -1.84
CA SER A 131 32.27 -13.06 -2.09
C SER A 131 32.96 -12.38 -3.25
N GLY A 132 33.68 -11.31 -2.93
CA GLY A 132 34.42 -10.50 -3.88
C GLY A 132 35.28 -11.40 -4.74
N THR A 133 34.82 -11.65 -5.96
CA THR A 133 35.67 -12.06 -7.06
C THR A 133 35.99 -10.79 -7.83
N SER A 134 37.14 -10.21 -7.49
CA SER A 134 37.92 -9.36 -8.40
C SER A 134 38.18 -10.07 -9.73
#